data_AF-A0A3D4PUV2-F1
#
_entry.id   AF-A0A3D4PUV2-F1
#
_cell.length_a   1.000
_cell.length_b   1.000
_cell.length_c   1.000
_cell.angle_alpha   90.00
_cell.angle_beta   90.00
_cell.angle_gamma   90.00
#
_symmetry.space_group_name_H-M   'P 1'
#
loop_
_entity.id
_entity.type
_entity.pdbx_description
1 polymer ?
#
loop_
_entity_poly.entity_id
_entity_poly.type
_entity_poly.pdbx_seq_one_letter_code
_entity_poly.pdbx_strand_id
1 'polypeptide(L)' 'SVHTARDVHAIAERGAANLVNIKLAKTGGLAAALDAARAARAAGLGVIFGSMMEAHVGVGATAQLAAAFAPDSVHDLDAA' A
#
# COMPACT_ATOMS: atom_id res chain seq x y z
N SER A 1 -3.26 2.33 10.98
CA SER A 1 -2.13 2.67 10.10
C SER A 1 -1.47 1.37 9.64
N VAL A 2 -0.87 1.33 8.45
CA VAL A 2 -0.25 0.09 7.90
C VAL A 2 1.26 0.23 7.87
N HIS A 3 1.95 -0.58 8.67
CA HIS A 3 3.40 -0.81 8.66
C HIS A 3 3.73 -2.26 8.31
N THR A 4 2.82 -3.20 8.59
CA THR A 4 2.98 -4.61 8.25
C THR A 4 1.66 -5.20 7.76
N ALA A 5 1.69 -6.40 7.19
CA ALA A 5 0.48 -7.13 6.83
C ALA A 5 -0.42 -7.43 8.06
N ARG A 6 0.16 -7.56 9.25
CA ARG A 6 -0.59 -7.75 10.50
C ARG A 6 -1.52 -6.58 10.79
N ASP A 7 -1.09 -5.36 10.49
CA ASP A 7 -1.92 -4.16 10.69
C ASP A 7 -3.14 -4.19 9.77
N VAL A 8 -2.99 -4.74 8.55
CA VAL A 8 -4.10 -4.90 7.60
C VAL A 8 -5.14 -5.86 8.15
N HIS A 9 -4.72 -7.01 8.70
CA HIS A 9 -5.63 -7.95 9.35
C HIS A 9 -6.38 -7.29 10.51
N ALA A 10 -5.66 -6.55 11.38
CA ALA A 10 -6.30 -5.84 12.49
C ALA A 10 -7.31 -4.77 12.02
N ILE A 11 -7.04 -4.09 10.89
CA ILE A 11 -7.97 -3.13 10.29
C ILE A 11 -9.23 -3.85 9.78
N ALA A 12 -9.06 -4.97 9.07
CA ALA A 12 -10.15 -5.75 8.52
C ALA A 12 -11.05 -6.34 9.62
N GLU A 13 -10.45 -6.99 10.63
CA GLU A 13 -11.15 -7.59 11.77
C GLU A 13 -12.00 -6.57 12.54
N ARG A 14 -11.51 -5.33 12.64
CA ARG A 14 -12.19 -4.24 13.34
C ARG A 14 -13.16 -3.46 12.44
N GLY A 15 -13.20 -3.73 11.14
CA GLY A 15 -13.94 -2.91 10.18
C GLY A 15 -13.51 -1.45 10.18
N ALA A 16 -12.23 -1.16 10.47
CA ALA A 16 -11.76 0.19 10.78
C ALA A 16 -11.60 1.10 9.55
N ALA A 17 -11.54 0.53 8.35
CA ALA A 17 -11.45 1.26 7.08
C ALA A 17 -11.89 0.38 5.91
N ASN A 18 -12.29 1.00 4.80
CA ASN A 18 -12.58 0.31 3.54
C ASN A 18 -11.36 0.23 2.61
N LEU A 19 -10.35 1.07 2.84
CA LEU A 19 -9.14 1.20 2.03
C LEU A 19 -7.91 1.26 2.93
N VAL A 20 -6.78 0.76 2.44
CA VAL A 20 -5.47 0.93 3.09
C VAL A 20 -4.48 1.64 2.16
N ASN A 21 -3.69 2.55 2.73
CA ASN A 21 -2.60 3.25 2.03
C ASN A 21 -1.25 2.61 2.37
N ILE A 22 -0.65 1.96 1.37
CA ILE A 22 0.65 1.28 1.46
C ILE A 22 1.75 2.21 0.93
N LYS A 23 2.79 2.44 1.74
CA LYS A 23 3.98 3.21 1.35
C LYS A 23 5.22 2.37 1.63
N LEU A 24 6.17 2.29 0.70
CA LEU A 24 7.35 1.44 0.84
C LEU A 24 8.17 1.80 2.09
N ALA A 25 8.35 3.10 2.36
CA ALA A 25 9.06 3.58 3.53
C ALA A 25 8.38 3.22 4.87
N LYS A 26 7.05 3.01 4.89
CA LYS A 26 6.34 2.55 6.09
C LYS A 26 6.43 1.04 6.28
N THR A 27 6.39 0.28 5.18
CA THR A 27 6.36 -1.18 5.25
C THR A 27 7.74 -1.82 5.33
N GLY A 28 8.81 -1.06 5.04
CA GLY A 28 10.17 -1.58 5.01
C GLY A 28 10.55 -2.19 3.66
N GLY A 29 10.03 -1.64 2.56
CA GLY A 29 10.40 -2.00 1.19
C GLY A 29 9.38 -2.88 0.46
N LEU A 30 9.79 -3.35 -0.73
CA LEU A 30 8.91 -3.98 -1.73
C LEU A 30 8.25 -5.27 -1.25
N ALA A 31 9.02 -6.19 -0.66
CA ALA A 31 8.50 -7.48 -0.23
C ALA A 31 7.39 -7.33 0.82
N ALA A 32 7.64 -6.52 1.85
CA ALA A 32 6.65 -6.26 2.90
C ALA A 32 5.43 -5.47 2.39
N ALA A 33 5.62 -4.56 1.43
CA ALA A 33 4.51 -3.85 0.78
C ALA A 33 3.62 -4.82 -0.02
N LEU A 34 4.23 -5.78 -0.71
CA LEU A 34 3.52 -6.81 -1.47
C LEU A 34 2.68 -7.71 -0.56
N ASP A 35 3.24 -8.11 0.58
CA ASP A 35 2.53 -8.92 1.57
C ASP A 35 1.33 -8.15 2.17
N ALA A 36 1.51 -6.86 2.48
CA ALA A 36 0.41 -6.01 2.94
C ALA A 36 -0.68 -5.83 1.87
N ALA A 37 -0.31 -5.64 0.60
CA ALA A 37 -1.28 -5.48 -0.49
C ALA A 37 -2.08 -6.76 -0.74
N ARG A 38 -1.41 -7.93 -0.70
CA ARG A 38 -2.06 -9.25 -0.79
C ARG A 38 -3.02 -9.49 0.38
N ALA A 39 -2.59 -9.18 1.60
CA ALA A 39 -3.42 -9.30 2.80
C ALA A 39 -4.68 -8.43 2.69
N ALA A 40 -4.54 -7.19 2.21
CA ALA A 40 -5.65 -6.26 2.05
C ALA A 40 -6.67 -6.79 1.04
N ARG A 41 -6.21 -7.23 -0.13
CA ARG A 41 -7.07 -7.80 -1.16
C ARG A 41 -7.77 -9.07 -0.68
N ALA A 42 -7.06 -9.95 0.02
CA ALA A 42 -7.63 -11.17 0.60
C ALA A 42 -8.71 -10.87 1.66
N ALA A 43 -8.55 -9.77 2.40
CA ALA A 43 -9.53 -9.29 3.37
C ALA A 43 -10.68 -8.47 2.75
N GLY A 44 -10.72 -8.31 1.42
CA GLY A 44 -11.75 -7.52 0.73
C GLY A 44 -11.60 -6.00 0.91
N LEU A 45 -10.44 -5.54 1.38
CA LEU A 45 -10.13 -4.11 1.51
C LEU A 45 -9.58 -3.56 0.19
N GLY A 46 -9.94 -2.32 -0.13
CA GLY A 46 -9.30 -1.58 -1.21
C GLY A 46 -7.85 -1.23 -0.89
N VAL A 47 -7.01 -1.10 -1.92
CA VAL A 47 -5.59 -0.76 -1.78
C VAL A 47 -5.31 0.49 -2.58
N ILE A 48 -4.66 1.46 -1.94
CA ILE A 48 -3.99 2.56 -2.62
C ILE A 48 -2.52 2.57 -2.20
N PHE A 49 -1.67 3.10 -3.08
CA PHE A 49 -0.27 3.30 -2.79
C PHE A 49 0.05 4.78 -2.68
N GLY A 50 1.05 5.09 -1.88
CA GLY A 50 1.64 6.41 -1.86
C GLY A 50 3.12 6.42 -1.52
N SER A 51 3.72 7.60 -1.58
CA SER A 51 5.14 7.82 -1.28
C SER A 51 5.34 8.72 -0.06
N MET A 52 6.54 8.69 0.52
CA MET A 52 7.03 9.81 1.34
C MET A 52 7.70 10.86 0.43
N MET A 53 8.49 11.78 0.98
CA MET A 53 9.41 12.62 0.20
C MET A 53 10.53 11.74 -0.39
N GLU A 54 10.23 11.06 -1.50
CA GLU A 54 11.06 10.04 -2.13
C GLU A 54 11.47 10.47 -3.54
N ALA A 55 12.67 10.11 -3.97
CA ALA A 55 13.11 10.33 -5.34
C ALA A 55 12.39 9.40 -6.34
N HIS A 56 12.54 9.67 -7.65
CA HIS A 56 11.93 8.87 -8.73
C HIS A 56 12.16 7.36 -8.62
N VAL A 57 13.26 6.91 -8.01
CA VAL A 57 13.51 5.47 -7.77
C VAL A 57 12.46 4.86 -6.83
N GLY A 58 12.10 5.54 -5.74
CA GLY A 58 11.10 5.08 -4.77
C GLY A 58 9.68 5.21 -5.31
N VAL A 59 9.38 6.37 -5.92
CA VAL A 59 8.07 6.61 -6.55
C VAL A 59 7.83 5.64 -7.70
N GLY A 60 8.81 5.41 -8.57
CA GLY A 60 8.72 4.45 -9.68
C GLY A 60 8.52 3.02 -9.20
N ALA A 61 9.23 2.59 -8.16
CA ALA A 61 9.03 1.27 -7.56
C ALA A 61 7.61 1.11 -6.98
N THR A 62 7.09 2.15 -6.34
CA THR A 62 5.72 2.17 -5.81
C THR A 62 4.67 2.18 -6.93
N ALA A 63 4.91 2.93 -8.01
CA ALA A 63 4.04 3.00 -9.18
C ALA A 63 3.86 1.64 -9.86
N GLN A 64 4.90 0.81 -9.91
CA GLN A 64 4.80 -0.56 -10.43
C GLN A 64 3.85 -1.43 -9.59
N LEU A 65 3.88 -1.30 -8.26
CA LEU A 65 2.94 -2.01 -7.39
C LEU A 65 1.51 -1.49 -7.55
N ALA A 66 1.33 -0.17 -7.64
CA ALA A 66 0.06 0.47 -7.93
C ALA A 66 -0.59 -0.09 -9.20
N ALA A 67 0.13 -0.09 -10.32
CA ALA A 67 -0.35 -0.63 -11.59
C ALA A 67 -0.70 -2.12 -11.50
N ALA A 68 0.05 -2.91 -10.72
CA ALA A 68 -0.19 -4.35 -10.59
C ALA A 68 -1.37 -4.71 -9.68
N PHE A 69 -1.66 -3.92 -8.64
CA PHE A 69 -2.63 -4.28 -7.61
C PHE A 69 -3.92 -3.47 -7.64
N ALA A 70 -3.86 -2.23 -8.12
CA ALA A 70 -4.98 -1.29 -8.04
C ALA A 70 -4.97 -0.27 -9.20
N PRO A 71 -4.88 -0.71 -10.47
CA PRO A 71 -4.67 0.18 -11.63
C PRO A 71 -5.76 1.25 -11.81
N ASP A 72 -6.98 0.97 -11.33
CA ASP A 72 -8.12 1.88 -11.45
C ASP A 72 -8.30 2.81 -10.23
N SER A 73 -7.40 2.73 -9.25
CA SER A 73 -7.46 3.54 -8.03
C SER A 73 -6.65 4.83 -8.17
N VAL A 74 -7.06 5.86 -7.42
CA VAL A 74 -6.30 7.10 -7.31
C VAL A 74 -5.19 6.91 -6.26
N HIS A 75 -3.94 7.15 -6.67
CA HIS A 75 -2.75 6.96 -5.85
C HIS A 75 -2.06 8.29 -5.50
N ASP A 76 -1.34 8.29 -4.38
CA ASP A 76 -0.63 9.43 -3.79
C ASP A 76 0.87 9.37 -4.12
N LEU A 77 1.20 9.55 -5.42
CA LEU A 77 2.56 9.37 -5.97
C LEU A 77 3.12 10.67 -6.58
N ASP A 78 3.04 11.76 -5.84
CA ASP A 78 3.33 13.13 -6.28
C ASP A 78 4.68 13.70 -5.77
N ALA A 79 5.46 12.87 -5.07
CA ALA A 79 6.64 13.34 -4.35
C ALA A 79 7.90 13.61 -5.21
N ALA A 80 7.89 13.24 -6.50
CA ALA A 80 9.06 13.29 -7.37
C ALA A 80 8.83 14.16 -8.61
#